data_AF-A0A935K601-F1
#
_entry.id   AF-A0A935K601-F1
#
_cell.length_a   1.000
_cell.length_b   1.000
_cell.length_c   1.000
_cell.angle_alpha   90.00
_cell.angle_beta   90.00
_cell.angle_gamma   90.00
#
_symmetry.space_group_name_H-M   'P 1'
#
loop_
_entity.id
_entity.type
_entity.pdbx_description
1 polymer ?
#
loop_
_entity_poly.entity_id
_entity_poly.type
_entity_poly.pdbx_seq_one_letter_code
_entity_poly.pdbx_strand_id
1 'polypeptide(L)'
;MGHSGGTFLGVYVIDKMPELYEVYIGMAQMSDQFLSEKLAYDYILNKYREMNNKKMVEHFEKYSLDDQNKIPIEYLKMRDDAMHEFGIGTMRKMKNVATDLFLPSLYFSEYTLSDKYHLWAGKSKFGISQNWEKMILTNLIENKNDFKVPIYFFHGLYDYTCSYELAKKYFDEIKAPIKGFYTFDQSAHSPLFEEPEKVNRILITDIKNLRTDLADR
;
A
#
# COMPACT_ATOMS: atom_id res chain seq x y z
N MET A 1 12.02 3.43 -5.47
CA MET A 1 11.04 2.85 -4.54
C MET A 1 9.67 3.36 -4.92
N GLY A 2 8.67 2.47 -4.99
CA GLY A 2 7.26 2.85 -5.03
C GLY A 2 6.61 2.58 -3.67
N HIS A 3 5.60 3.38 -3.30
CA HIS A 3 4.75 3.13 -2.12
C HIS A 3 3.28 3.17 -2.56
N SER A 4 2.49 2.18 -2.14
CA SER A 4 1.04 2.15 -2.40
C SER A 4 0.73 2.32 -3.90
N GLY A 5 -0.13 3.26 -4.28
CA GLY A 5 -0.40 3.64 -5.67
C GLY A 5 0.83 3.87 -6.55
N GLY A 6 1.93 4.35 -5.98
CA GLY A 6 3.20 4.54 -6.70
C GLY A 6 3.85 3.21 -7.13
N THR A 7 3.56 2.10 -6.45
CA THR A 7 4.08 0.77 -6.80
C THR A 7 3.48 0.24 -8.10
N PHE A 8 2.22 0.58 -8.39
CA PHE A 8 1.60 0.26 -9.67
C PHE A 8 2.40 0.86 -10.82
N LEU A 9 2.68 2.17 -10.76
CA LEU A 9 3.51 2.85 -11.75
C LEU A 9 4.95 2.32 -11.75
N GLY A 10 5.51 2.05 -10.56
CA GLY A 10 6.86 1.53 -10.39
C GLY A 10 7.11 0.27 -11.21
N VAL A 11 6.19 -0.69 -11.12
CA VAL A 11 6.23 -1.95 -11.91
C VAL A 11 6.29 -1.70 -13.41
N TYR A 12 5.49 -0.77 -13.95
CA TYR A 12 5.52 -0.47 -15.39
C TYR A 12 6.82 0.19 -15.83
N VAL A 13 7.39 1.06 -14.99
CA VAL A 13 8.58 1.82 -15.39
C VAL A 13 9.83 0.94 -15.35
N ILE A 14 9.96 0.06 -14.33
CA ILE A 14 11.09 -0.89 -14.27
C ILE A 14 11.01 -1.97 -15.36
N ASP A 15 9.81 -2.33 -15.81
CA ASP A 15 9.61 -3.24 -16.94
C ASP A 15 10.01 -2.58 -18.27
N LYS A 16 9.64 -1.30 -18.44
CA LYS A 16 9.87 -0.57 -19.70
C LYS A 16 11.29 -0.06 -19.87
N MET A 17 11.94 0.36 -18.78
CA MET A 17 13.27 0.99 -18.78
C MET A 17 14.18 0.39 -17.71
N PRO A 18 14.37 -0.94 -17.68
CA PRO A 18 15.13 -1.62 -16.62
C PRO A 18 16.56 -1.11 -16.48
N GLU A 19 17.17 -0.63 -17.56
CA GLU A 19 18.53 -0.08 -17.59
C GLU A 19 18.70 1.21 -16.76
N LEU A 20 17.60 1.88 -16.38
CA LEU A 20 17.62 3.08 -15.55
C LEU A 20 17.52 2.78 -14.04
N TYR A 21 17.38 1.50 -13.67
CA TYR A 21 17.14 1.10 -12.28
C TYR A 21 18.12 0.02 -11.85
N GLU A 22 18.84 0.27 -10.75
CA GLU A 22 19.67 -0.74 -10.11
C GLU A 22 18.82 -1.78 -9.37
N VAL A 23 17.78 -1.32 -8.66
CA VAL A 23 16.86 -2.15 -7.90
C VAL A 23 15.46 -1.53 -7.87
N TYR A 24 14.45 -2.36 -7.66
CA TYR A 24 13.11 -1.92 -7.31
C TYR A 24 12.78 -2.27 -5.86
N ILE A 25 12.18 -1.31 -5.15
CA ILE A 25 11.63 -1.51 -3.82
C ILE A 25 10.15 -1.14 -3.87
N GLY A 26 9.27 -2.12 -3.69
CA GLY A 26 7.82 -1.95 -3.60
C GLY A 26 7.39 -1.97 -2.14
N MET A 27 6.91 -0.84 -1.61
CA MET A 27 6.33 -0.78 -0.28
C MET A 27 4.82 -0.78 -0.38
N ALA A 28 4.13 -1.66 0.34
CA ALA A 28 2.70 -1.86 0.16
C ALA A 28 2.34 -2.06 -1.33
N GLN A 29 2.90 -3.13 -1.91
CA GLN A 29 2.83 -3.38 -3.35
C GLN A 29 1.39 -3.66 -3.79
N MET A 30 0.88 -2.83 -4.72
CA MET A 30 -0.37 -3.13 -5.43
C MET A 30 -0.19 -4.37 -6.30
N SER A 31 -1.21 -5.21 -6.36
CA SER A 31 -1.21 -6.46 -7.14
C SER A 31 -2.52 -6.60 -7.91
N ASP A 32 -3.53 -7.22 -7.31
CA ASP A 32 -4.92 -7.17 -7.77
C ASP A 32 -5.70 -6.27 -6.80
N GLN A 33 -5.84 -5.00 -7.17
CA GLN A 33 -6.42 -4.02 -6.26
C GLN A 33 -7.94 -4.21 -6.13
N PHE A 34 -8.66 -4.60 -7.18
CA PHE A 34 -10.09 -4.87 -7.04
C PHE A 34 -10.35 -6.00 -6.03
N LEU A 35 -9.62 -7.11 -6.12
CA LEU A 35 -9.75 -8.19 -5.14
C LEU A 35 -9.29 -7.75 -3.75
N SER A 36 -8.23 -6.94 -3.65
CA SER A 36 -7.78 -6.34 -2.39
C SER A 36 -8.91 -5.58 -1.68
N GLU A 37 -9.71 -4.83 -2.43
CA GLU A 37 -10.83 -4.06 -1.89
C GLU A 37 -11.96 -4.95 -1.39
N LYS A 38 -12.23 -6.08 -2.05
CA LYS A 38 -13.20 -7.07 -1.58
C LYS A 38 -12.76 -7.71 -0.26
N LEU A 39 -11.49 -8.10 -0.17
CA LEU A 39 -10.92 -8.68 1.05
C LEU A 39 -10.99 -7.69 2.23
N ALA A 40 -10.71 -6.42 1.97
CA ALA A 40 -10.85 -5.37 2.97
C ALA A 40 -12.30 -5.13 3.40
N TYR A 41 -13.23 -5.08 2.45
CA TYR A 41 -14.66 -4.96 2.72
C TYR A 41 -15.15 -6.08 3.63
N ASP A 42 -14.84 -7.33 3.29
CA ASP A 42 -15.25 -8.51 4.05
C ASP A 42 -14.66 -8.50 5.46
N TYR A 43 -13.38 -8.14 5.61
CA TYR A 43 -12.73 -8.01 6.92
C TYR A 43 -13.42 -6.97 7.80
N ILE A 44 -13.65 -5.77 7.26
CA ILE A 44 -14.27 -4.65 7.99
C ILE A 44 -15.69 -5.01 8.42
N LEU A 45 -16.48 -5.58 7.50
CA LEU A 45 -17.85 -5.97 7.78
C LEU A 45 -17.92 -7.06 8.85
N ASN A 46 -17.03 -8.05 8.80
CA ASN A 46 -16.93 -9.10 9.81
C ASN A 46 -16.51 -8.54 11.18
N LYS A 47 -15.58 -7.58 11.24
CA LYS A 47 -15.21 -6.91 12.49
C LYS A 47 -16.38 -6.17 13.13
N TYR A 48 -17.16 -5.43 12.35
CA TYR A 48 -18.34 -4.75 12.89
C TYR A 48 -19.43 -5.74 13.33
N ARG A 49 -19.59 -6.88 12.64
CA ARG A 49 -20.49 -7.97 13.08
C ARG A 49 -20.04 -8.58 14.40
N GLU A 50 -18.76 -8.90 14.55
CA GLU A 50 -18.17 -9.41 15.81
C GLU A 50 -18.39 -8.44 16.98
N MET A 51 -18.29 -7.13 16.72
CA MET A 51 -18.54 -6.07 17.70
C MET A 51 -20.03 -5.79 17.96
N ASN A 52 -20.95 -6.49 17.28
CA ASN A 52 -22.39 -6.23 17.29
C ASN A 52 -22.76 -4.77 16.91
N ASN A 53 -21.94 -4.11 16.09
CA ASN A 53 -22.18 -2.73 15.66
C ASN A 53 -23.14 -2.70 14.46
N LYS A 54 -24.43 -2.92 14.72
CA LYS A 54 -25.48 -2.99 13.70
C LYS A 54 -25.51 -1.76 12.78
N LYS A 55 -25.29 -0.56 13.35
CA LYS A 55 -25.29 0.69 12.58
C LYS A 55 -24.22 0.70 11.50
N MET A 56 -23.01 0.24 11.81
CA MET A 56 -21.91 0.20 10.84
C MET A 56 -22.09 -0.94 9.84
N VAL A 57 -22.59 -2.10 10.27
CA VAL A 57 -22.96 -3.20 9.37
C VAL A 57 -23.95 -2.72 8.31
N GLU A 58 -25.07 -2.13 8.73
CA GLU A 58 -26.09 -1.57 7.83
C GLU A 58 -25.54 -0.45 6.94
N HIS A 59 -24.53 0.29 7.39
CA HIS A 59 -23.91 1.34 6.59
C HIS A 59 -23.03 0.74 5.48
N PHE A 60 -22.21 -0.27 5.80
CA PHE A 60 -21.37 -0.93 4.82
C PHE A 60 -22.17 -1.73 3.79
N GLU A 61 -23.22 -2.43 4.21
CA GLU A 61 -24.09 -3.23 3.33
C GLU A 61 -24.88 -2.41 2.30
N LYS A 62 -24.86 -1.08 2.37
CA LYS A 62 -25.38 -0.20 1.29
C LYS A 62 -24.51 -0.22 0.03
N TYR A 63 -23.26 -0.68 0.16
CA TYR A 63 -22.31 -0.78 -0.94
C TYR A 63 -22.12 -2.25 -1.32
N SER A 64 -22.07 -2.54 -2.61
CA SER A 64 -21.66 -3.85 -3.13
C SER A 64 -20.38 -3.67 -3.95
N LEU A 65 -19.44 -4.59 -3.77
CA LEU A 65 -18.20 -4.70 -4.54
C LEU A 65 -18.23 -5.90 -5.49
N ASP A 66 -19.39 -6.17 -6.09
CA ASP A 66 -19.56 -7.26 -7.06
C ASP A 66 -19.30 -6.81 -8.50
N ASP A 67 -19.43 -5.51 -8.78
CA ASP A 67 -19.07 -4.94 -10.08
C ASP A 67 -17.61 -4.45 -10.05
N GLN A 68 -16.76 -5.11 -10.86
CA GLN A 68 -15.35 -4.78 -11.03
C GLN A 68 -15.11 -3.32 -11.44
N ASN A 69 -16.08 -2.69 -12.11
CA ASN A 69 -15.88 -1.40 -12.77
C ASN A 69 -16.25 -0.19 -11.91
N LYS A 70 -16.69 -0.36 -10.65
CA LYS A 70 -17.16 0.79 -9.88
C LYS A 70 -17.03 0.62 -8.36
N ILE A 71 -15.91 1.05 -7.81
CA ILE A 71 -15.78 1.23 -6.36
C ILE A 71 -16.32 2.62 -5.98
N PRO A 72 -17.41 2.73 -5.20
CA PRO A 72 -18.02 4.02 -4.88
C PRO A 72 -17.11 4.91 -4.03
N ILE A 73 -17.06 6.22 -4.32
CA ILE A 73 -16.20 7.17 -3.59
C ILE A 73 -16.62 7.30 -2.12
N GLU A 74 -17.92 7.24 -1.85
CA GLU A 74 -18.47 7.29 -0.50
C GLU A 74 -18.02 6.07 0.32
N TYR A 75 -17.99 4.90 -0.32
CA TYR A 75 -17.41 3.70 0.27
C TYR A 75 -15.93 3.92 0.58
N LEU A 76 -15.14 4.45 -0.37
CA LEU A 76 -13.70 4.71 -0.19
C LEU A 76 -13.39 5.57 1.04
N LYS A 77 -14.20 6.59 1.31
CA LYS A 77 -14.05 7.43 2.51
C LYS A 77 -14.36 6.66 3.79
N MET A 78 -15.50 5.98 3.80
CA MET A 78 -15.95 5.22 4.98
C MET A 78 -15.01 4.05 5.30
N ARG A 79 -14.46 3.36 4.30
CA ARG A 79 -13.49 2.30 4.53
C ARG A 79 -12.19 2.83 5.12
N ASP A 80 -11.73 4.03 4.76
CA ASP A 80 -10.47 4.56 5.27
C ASP A 80 -10.57 4.82 6.78
N ASP A 81 -11.68 5.42 7.23
CA ASP A 81 -11.98 5.62 8.65
C ASP A 81 -12.02 4.27 9.41
N ALA A 82 -12.73 3.27 8.86
CA ALA A 82 -12.82 1.95 9.47
C ALA A 82 -11.46 1.21 9.49
N MET A 83 -10.65 1.39 8.44
CA MET A 83 -9.31 0.83 8.38
C MET A 83 -8.39 1.44 9.44
N HIS A 84 -8.49 2.74 9.73
CA HIS A 84 -7.73 3.35 10.83
C HIS A 84 -8.25 2.90 12.19
N GLU A 85 -9.57 2.78 12.37
CA GLU A 85 -10.18 2.26 13.60
C GLU A 85 -9.63 0.87 13.98
N PHE A 86 -9.49 -0.02 12.99
CA PHE A 86 -8.97 -1.38 13.22
C PHE A 86 -7.44 -1.49 13.10
N GLY A 87 -6.75 -0.39 12.82
CA GLY A 87 -5.29 -0.37 12.63
C GLY A 87 -4.85 -1.21 11.43
N ILE A 88 -5.60 -1.19 10.34
CA ILE A 88 -5.30 -1.93 9.09
C ILE A 88 -5.13 -1.00 7.87
N GLY A 89 -5.21 0.31 8.09
CA GLY A 89 -5.04 1.34 7.07
C GLY A 89 -3.61 1.87 7.00
N THR A 90 -3.44 3.19 6.94
CA THR A 90 -2.13 3.83 6.68
C THR A 90 -1.04 3.39 7.67
N MET A 91 -1.35 3.37 8.98
CA MET A 91 -0.50 2.84 10.04
C MET A 91 -1.38 2.25 11.15
N ARG A 92 -0.89 1.23 11.87
CA ARG A 92 -1.57 0.55 12.99
C ARG A 92 -2.07 1.50 14.07
N LYS A 93 -1.25 2.50 14.40
CA LYS A 93 -1.49 3.44 15.52
C LYS A 93 -2.09 4.76 15.07
N MET A 94 -2.28 4.96 13.76
CA MET A 94 -2.89 6.18 13.25
C MET A 94 -4.39 6.16 13.53
N LYS A 95 -4.88 7.23 14.15
CA LYS A 95 -6.31 7.42 14.43
C LYS A 95 -6.90 8.56 13.61
N ASN A 96 -6.09 9.53 13.23
CA ASN A 96 -6.56 10.69 12.49
C ASN A 96 -5.48 11.24 11.56
N VAL A 97 -5.80 11.29 10.26
CA VAL A 97 -4.89 11.80 9.22
C VAL A 97 -4.42 13.23 9.49
N ALA A 98 -5.26 14.09 10.10
CA ALA A 98 -4.88 15.46 10.39
C ALA A 98 -3.83 15.53 11.52
N THR A 99 -4.05 14.85 12.63
CA THR A 99 -3.12 14.92 13.77
C THR A 99 -1.86 14.09 13.58
N ASP A 100 -1.99 12.96 12.88
CA ASP A 100 -0.94 11.93 12.87
C ASP A 100 -0.13 11.93 11.57
N LEU A 101 -0.57 12.65 10.53
CA LEU A 101 0.16 12.79 9.27
C LEU A 101 0.31 14.27 8.86
N PHE A 102 -0.77 15.03 8.82
CA PHE A 102 -0.73 16.43 8.38
C PHE A 102 0.14 17.30 9.29
N LEU A 103 -0.16 17.36 10.59
CA LEU A 103 0.63 18.17 11.54
C LEU A 103 2.11 17.73 11.57
N PRO A 104 2.45 16.43 11.72
CA PRO A 104 3.83 15.94 11.61
C PRO A 104 4.56 16.39 10.35
N SER A 105 3.90 16.36 9.19
CA SER A 105 4.53 16.78 7.92
C SER A 105 4.95 18.25 7.92
N LEU A 106 4.27 19.12 8.67
CA LEU A 106 4.61 20.53 8.75
C LEU A 106 5.86 20.80 9.59
N TYR A 107 6.24 19.88 10.48
CA TYR A 107 7.46 19.97 11.28
C TYR A 107 8.72 19.54 10.52
N PHE A 108 8.59 18.97 9.32
CA PHE A 108 9.73 18.59 8.51
C PHE A 108 10.52 19.85 8.06
N SER A 109 11.78 19.93 8.47
CA SER A 109 12.62 21.12 8.31
C SER A 109 13.16 21.30 6.89
N GLU A 110 13.29 20.21 6.13
CA GLU A 110 13.86 20.24 4.77
C GLU A 110 12.90 20.82 3.73
N TYR A 111 11.61 20.97 4.06
CA TYR A 111 10.62 21.58 3.18
C TYR A 111 10.43 23.05 3.51
N THR A 112 10.47 23.90 2.47
CA THR A 112 10.12 25.30 2.59
C THR A 112 8.62 25.44 2.88
N LEU A 113 8.20 26.63 3.33
CA LEU A 113 6.77 26.92 3.52
C LEU A 113 5.98 26.80 2.20
N SER A 114 6.61 27.16 1.08
CA SER A 114 6.01 27.02 -0.25
C SER A 114 5.82 25.55 -0.63
N ASP A 115 6.82 24.70 -0.37
CA ASP A 115 6.71 23.25 -0.61
C ASP A 115 5.57 22.64 0.20
N LYS A 116 5.46 22.99 1.48
CA LYS A 116 4.38 22.53 2.37
C LYS A 116 3.01 22.93 1.83
N TYR A 117 2.86 24.18 1.40
CA TYR A 117 1.61 24.64 0.79
C TYR A 117 1.29 23.87 -0.50
N HIS A 118 2.25 23.77 -1.42
CA HIS A 118 2.03 23.10 -2.70
C HIS A 118 1.76 21.60 -2.55
N LEU A 119 2.42 20.93 -1.60
CA LEU A 119 2.17 19.53 -1.27
C LEU A 119 0.71 19.30 -0.87
N TRP A 120 0.21 20.07 0.10
CA TRP A 120 -1.14 19.89 0.61
C TRP A 120 -2.22 20.42 -0.33
N ALA A 121 -1.98 21.53 -1.02
CA ALA A 121 -2.87 22.04 -2.05
C ALA A 121 -2.98 21.08 -3.25
N GLY A 122 -1.88 20.42 -3.62
CA GLY A 122 -1.88 19.36 -4.63
C GLY A 122 -2.69 18.16 -4.17
N LYS A 123 -2.40 17.65 -2.97
CA LYS A 123 -3.12 16.51 -2.39
C LYS A 123 -4.62 16.75 -2.29
N SER A 124 -5.06 17.92 -1.84
CA SER A 124 -6.49 18.24 -1.70
C SER A 124 -7.20 18.39 -3.05
N LYS A 125 -6.52 18.93 -4.08
CA LYS A 125 -7.12 19.14 -5.41
C LYS A 125 -7.24 17.86 -6.22
N PHE A 126 -6.24 16.99 -6.13
CA PHE A 126 -6.16 15.81 -6.99
C PHE A 126 -6.64 14.53 -6.33
N GLY A 127 -6.82 14.50 -5.00
CA GLY A 127 -7.45 13.39 -4.29
C GLY A 127 -6.89 12.03 -4.68
N ILE A 128 -7.77 11.16 -5.20
CA ILE A 128 -7.42 9.84 -5.72
C ILE A 128 -6.75 9.99 -7.10
N SER A 129 -5.69 9.21 -7.35
CA SER A 129 -4.94 9.20 -8.62
C SER A 129 -5.84 9.26 -9.86
N GLN A 130 -5.48 10.08 -10.86
CA GLN A 130 -6.17 10.10 -12.16
C GLN A 130 -6.19 8.72 -12.84
N ASN A 131 -5.27 7.83 -12.48
CA ASN A 131 -5.17 6.46 -12.99
C ASN A 131 -5.92 5.44 -12.13
N TRP A 132 -6.69 5.86 -11.13
CA TRP A 132 -7.29 4.94 -10.15
C TRP A 132 -8.17 3.86 -10.78
N GLU A 133 -9.04 4.22 -11.72
CA GLU A 133 -9.87 3.25 -12.44
C GLU A 133 -9.02 2.18 -13.13
N LYS A 134 -7.96 2.60 -13.83
CA LYS A 134 -7.01 1.67 -14.44
C LYS A 134 -6.29 0.81 -13.40
N MET A 135 -5.88 1.40 -12.27
CA MET A 135 -5.19 0.68 -11.19
C MET A 135 -6.07 -0.37 -10.54
N ILE A 136 -7.37 -0.08 -10.35
CA ILE A 136 -8.36 -1.02 -9.82
C ILE A 136 -8.59 -2.18 -10.79
N LEU A 137 -8.73 -1.88 -12.09
CA LEU A 137 -9.08 -2.87 -13.11
C LEU A 137 -7.90 -3.72 -13.61
N THR A 138 -6.67 -3.36 -13.24
CA THR A 138 -5.48 -4.07 -13.70
C THR A 138 -5.02 -5.07 -12.65
N ASN A 139 -5.10 -6.35 -12.98
CA ASN A 139 -4.44 -7.39 -12.22
C ASN A 139 -2.96 -7.47 -12.63
N LEU A 140 -2.05 -7.00 -11.78
CA LEU A 140 -0.61 -7.05 -12.09
C LEU A 140 -0.05 -8.48 -12.10
N ILE A 141 -0.68 -9.41 -11.38
CA ILE A 141 -0.26 -10.82 -11.28
C ILE A 141 -0.24 -11.47 -12.67
N GLU A 142 -1.22 -11.15 -13.51
CA GLU A 142 -1.37 -11.72 -14.86
C GLU A 142 -0.57 -10.98 -15.93
N ASN A 143 -0.19 -9.73 -15.68
CA ASN A 143 0.28 -8.83 -16.73
C ASN A 143 1.79 -8.49 -16.66
N LYS A 144 2.40 -8.53 -15.46
CA LYS A 144 3.77 -8.03 -15.24
C LYS A 144 4.51 -8.85 -14.19
N ASN A 145 5.12 -9.95 -14.60
CA ASN A 145 5.79 -10.88 -13.68
C ASN A 145 7.24 -11.23 -14.04
N ASP A 146 7.85 -10.59 -15.04
CA ASP A 146 9.25 -10.84 -15.42
C ASP A 146 10.02 -9.51 -15.45
N PHE A 147 10.98 -9.37 -14.54
CA PHE A 147 11.75 -8.15 -14.37
C PHE A 147 13.25 -8.42 -14.49
N LYS A 148 13.96 -7.49 -15.13
CA LYS A 148 15.41 -7.57 -15.31
C LYS A 148 16.22 -6.97 -14.16
N VAL A 149 15.53 -6.43 -13.15
CA VAL A 149 16.14 -5.77 -11.98
C VAL A 149 15.80 -6.55 -10.71
N PRO A 150 16.67 -6.54 -9.68
CA PRO A 150 16.36 -7.03 -8.35
C PRO A 150 15.07 -6.40 -7.77
N ILE A 151 14.23 -7.22 -7.13
CA ILE A 151 12.93 -6.83 -6.60
C ILE A 151 12.88 -7.04 -5.08
N TYR A 152 12.53 -6.01 -4.32
CA TYR A 152 12.37 -6.11 -2.86
C TYR A 152 11.01 -5.57 -2.44
N PHE A 153 10.20 -6.37 -1.75
CA PHE A 153 8.88 -5.97 -1.26
C PHE A 153 8.89 -5.76 0.25
N PHE A 154 8.45 -4.58 0.69
CA PHE A 154 8.23 -4.26 2.10
C PHE A 154 6.73 -4.19 2.34
N HIS A 155 6.19 -5.15 3.10
CA HIS A 155 4.75 -5.24 3.28
C HIS A 155 4.38 -5.44 4.75
N GLY A 156 3.47 -4.61 5.25
CA GLY A 156 2.93 -4.78 6.59
C GLY A 156 1.93 -5.91 6.63
N LEU A 157 2.01 -6.75 7.66
CA LEU A 157 1.12 -7.89 7.86
C LEU A 157 -0.35 -7.45 7.99
N TYR A 158 -0.58 -6.23 8.48
CA TYR A 158 -1.91 -5.66 8.70
C TYR A 158 -2.34 -4.70 7.58
N ASP A 159 -1.67 -4.70 6.43
CA ASP A 159 -2.08 -3.84 5.31
C ASP A 159 -3.31 -4.40 4.58
N TYR A 160 -4.45 -3.72 4.77
CA TYR A 160 -5.67 -3.96 4.01
C TYR A 160 -5.96 -2.87 2.98
N THR A 161 -5.11 -1.84 2.88
CA THR A 161 -5.15 -0.87 1.78
C THR A 161 -4.62 -1.53 0.50
N CYS A 162 -3.51 -2.26 0.62
CA CYS A 162 -3.00 -3.19 -0.38
C CYS A 162 -2.82 -4.56 0.28
N SER A 163 -3.63 -5.55 -0.12
CA SER A 163 -3.68 -6.86 0.53
C SER A 163 -2.30 -7.52 0.57
N TYR A 164 -1.84 -7.81 1.78
CA TYR A 164 -0.62 -8.58 2.03
C TYR A 164 -0.62 -9.92 1.30
N GLU A 165 -1.73 -10.66 1.34
CA GLU A 165 -1.85 -11.98 0.71
C GLU A 165 -1.70 -11.89 -0.82
N LEU A 166 -2.30 -10.87 -1.43
CA LEU A 166 -2.21 -10.66 -2.88
C LEU A 166 -0.82 -10.17 -3.29
N ALA A 167 -0.18 -9.33 -2.49
CA ALA A 167 1.21 -8.92 -2.70
C ALA A 167 2.18 -10.11 -2.61
N LYS A 168 1.96 -11.03 -1.66
CA LYS A 168 2.75 -12.26 -1.55
C LYS A 168 2.53 -13.18 -2.76
N LYS A 169 1.27 -13.40 -3.14
CA LYS A 169 0.92 -14.17 -4.35
C LYS A 169 1.58 -13.58 -5.60
N TYR A 170 1.54 -12.25 -5.75
CA TYR A 170 2.21 -11.58 -6.85
C TYR A 170 3.73 -11.80 -6.81
N PHE A 171 4.35 -11.62 -5.64
CA PHE A 171 5.78 -11.85 -5.46
C PHE A 171 6.21 -13.27 -5.82
N ASP A 172 5.40 -14.27 -5.51
CA ASP A 172 5.70 -15.67 -5.83
C ASP A 172 5.77 -15.90 -7.35
N GLU A 173 4.89 -15.26 -8.12
CA GLU A 173 4.87 -15.30 -9.59
C GLU A 173 6.02 -14.49 -10.25
N ILE A 174 6.61 -13.53 -9.53
CA ILE A 174 7.68 -12.68 -10.07
C ILE A 174 8.94 -13.50 -10.38
N LYS A 175 9.48 -13.28 -11.57
CA LYS A 175 10.83 -13.66 -12.00
C LYS A 175 11.71 -12.43 -11.97
N ALA A 176 12.82 -12.51 -11.26
CA ALA A 176 13.82 -11.47 -11.17
C ALA A 176 15.18 -12.09 -10.86
N PRO A 177 16.31 -11.41 -11.14
CA PRO A 177 17.65 -11.90 -10.79
C PRO A 177 17.79 -12.19 -9.30
N ILE A 178 17.17 -11.35 -8.48
CA ILE A 178 17.12 -11.45 -7.02
C ILE A 178 15.73 -10.96 -6.60
N LYS A 179 15.07 -11.68 -5.69
CA LYS A 179 13.81 -11.22 -5.10
C LYS A 179 13.73 -11.49 -3.60
N GLY A 180 13.35 -10.48 -2.83
CA GLY A 180 13.15 -10.61 -1.38
C GLY A 180 11.81 -10.00 -0.94
N PHE A 181 11.02 -10.78 -0.21
CA PHE A 181 9.80 -10.29 0.44
C PHE A 181 10.07 -10.17 1.93
N TYR A 182 9.77 -9.00 2.50
CA TYR A 182 10.03 -8.70 3.90
C TYR A 182 8.71 -8.37 4.59
N THR A 183 8.31 -9.25 5.51
CA THR A 183 7.12 -9.04 6.31
C THR A 183 7.39 -8.15 7.51
N PHE A 184 6.56 -7.13 7.66
CA PHE A 184 6.55 -6.21 8.78
C PHE A 184 5.37 -6.56 9.69
N ASP A 185 5.63 -7.41 10.68
CA ASP A 185 4.64 -8.05 11.54
C ASP A 185 4.02 -7.10 12.57
N GLN A 186 4.54 -5.87 12.69
CA GLN A 186 3.98 -4.81 13.54
C GLN A 186 3.52 -3.60 12.72
N SER A 187 3.42 -3.73 11.39
CA SER A 187 3.05 -2.64 10.48
C SER A 187 1.78 -2.93 9.69
N ALA A 188 1.12 -1.86 9.27
CA ALA A 188 0.07 -1.85 8.26
C ALA A 188 0.65 -1.30 6.94
N HIS A 189 -0.01 -0.35 6.29
CA HIS A 189 0.34 0.13 4.95
C HIS A 189 1.67 0.87 4.83
N SER A 190 2.31 1.27 5.94
CA SER A 190 3.48 2.16 5.91
C SER A 190 4.66 1.66 6.77
N PRO A 191 5.25 0.49 6.47
CA PRO A 191 6.34 -0.08 7.27
C PRO A 191 7.54 0.84 7.54
N LEU A 192 7.86 1.76 6.61
CA LEU A 192 8.92 2.76 6.81
C LEU A 192 8.73 3.61 8.06
N PHE A 193 7.48 3.94 8.38
CA PHE A 193 7.16 4.81 9.51
C PHE A 193 6.88 4.02 10.79
N GLU A 194 6.51 2.75 10.67
CA GLU A 194 6.09 1.91 11.80
C GLU A 194 7.23 1.04 12.36
N GLU A 195 8.12 0.56 11.50
CA GLU A 195 9.29 -0.26 11.86
C GLU A 195 10.57 0.26 11.15
N PRO A 196 10.95 1.55 11.35
CA PRO A 196 12.06 2.19 10.63
C PRO A 196 13.42 1.51 10.86
N GLU A 197 13.67 0.95 12.06
CA GLU A 197 14.91 0.23 12.36
C GLU A 197 15.05 -1.04 11.52
N LYS A 198 13.95 -1.77 11.33
CA LYS A 198 13.92 -2.98 10.50
C LYS A 198 14.10 -2.63 9.02
N VAL A 199 13.44 -1.57 8.54
CA VAL A 199 13.66 -1.05 7.19
C VAL A 199 15.11 -0.68 6.95
N ASN A 200 15.72 0.10 7.85
CA ASN A 200 17.12 0.50 7.74
C ASN A 200 18.07 -0.70 7.74
N ARG A 201 17.80 -1.70 8.58
CA ARG A 201 18.58 -2.94 8.63
C ARG A 201 18.53 -3.69 7.29
N ILE A 202 17.34 -3.83 6.69
CA ILE A 202 17.16 -4.48 5.38
C ILE A 202 17.88 -3.68 4.28
N LEU A 203 17.73 -2.35 4.27
CA LEU A 203 18.40 -1.49 3.29
C LEU A 203 19.93 -1.66 3.33
N ILE A 204 20.51 -1.67 4.53
CA ILE A 204 21.97 -1.72 4.73
C ILE A 204 22.52 -3.14 4.49
N THR A 205 21.81 -4.17 4.95
CA THR A 205 22.30 -5.56 4.93
C THR A 205 22.04 -6.23 3.59
N ASP A 206 20.82 -6.10 3.08
CA ASP A 206 20.35 -6.85 1.93
C ASP A 206 20.41 -6.01 0.66
N ILE A 207 19.65 -4.91 0.61
CA ILE A 207 19.42 -4.18 -0.63
C ILE A 207 20.72 -3.53 -1.14
N LYS A 208 21.48 -2.87 -0.27
CA LYS A 208 22.77 -2.25 -0.61
C LYS A 208 23.79 -3.27 -1.17
N ASN A 209 23.69 -4.54 -0.74
CA ASN A 209 24.64 -5.59 -1.11
C ASN A 209 24.06 -6.58 -2.13
N LEU A 210 22.87 -6.30 -2.68
CA LEU A 210 22.14 -7.18 -3.59
C LEU A 210 21.96 -8.60 -3.01
N ARG A 211 21.41 -8.69 -1.80
CA ARG A 211 21.13 -9.94 -1.07
C ARG A 211 19.72 -9.95 -0.50
N THR A 212 19.34 -11.10 0.05
CA THR A 212 18.04 -11.36 0.66
C THR A 212 18.19 -12.19 1.94
N ASP A 213 19.24 -11.91 2.72
CA ASP A 213 19.60 -12.70 3.90
C ASP A 213 18.55 -12.56 5.03
N LEU A 214 17.82 -11.45 5.04
CA LEU A 214 16.77 -11.11 6.00
C LEU A 214 15.34 -11.27 5.42
N ALA A 215 15.20 -11.73 4.17
CA ALA A 215 13.90 -11.95 3.56
C ALA A 215 13.17 -13.15 4.19
N ASP A 216 11.85 -13.17 4.07
CA ASP A 216 11.03 -14.29 4.48
C ASP A 216 11.48 -15.59 3.78
N ARG A 217 11.39 -16.72 4.48
CA ARG A 217 11.75 -18.05 3.98
C ARG A 217 10.53 -18.86 3.55
#